data_AF-A0A511HNB4-F1
#
_entry.id   AF-A0A511HNB4-F1
#
_cell.length_a   1.000
_cell.length_b   1.000
_cell.length_c   1.000
_cell.angle_alpha   90.00
_cell.angle_beta   90.00
_cell.angle_gamma   90.00
#
_symmetry.space_group_name_H-M   'P 1'
#
loop_
_entity.id
_entity.type
_entity.pdbx_description
1 polymer ?
#
loop_
_entity_poly.entity_id
_entity_poly.type
_entity_poly.pdbx_seq_one_letter_code
_entity_poly.pdbx_strand_id
1 'polypeptide(L)'
;MLPTDGQHVLPGAIAAAIAFAMEDFLPLGAKPRRGATPTEVCASQRQTYDVTAVPGANAVVFVSFLARPDACRDMEGPSLSDVPVVYAVDTATWVILSVQK
;
A
#
# COMPACT_ATOMS: atom_id res chain seq x y z
N MET A 1 4.30 -6.37 27.52
CA MET A 1 3.15 -7.16 27.04
C MET A 1 2.23 -6.22 26.29
N LEU A 2 1.75 -6.60 25.10
CA LEU A 2 0.77 -5.81 24.36
C LEU A 2 -0.65 -6.09 24.90
N PRO A 3 -1.61 -5.16 24.80
CA PRO A 3 -3.02 -5.45 25.05
C PRO A 3 -3.53 -6.55 24.11
N THR A 4 -4.32 -7.49 24.62
CA THR A 4 -4.94 -8.56 23.82
C THR A 4 -6.15 -8.07 23.04
N ASP A 5 -6.87 -7.08 23.59
CA ASP A 5 -8.03 -6.48 22.94
C ASP A 5 -7.60 -5.68 21.71
N GLY A 6 -8.21 -5.97 20.57
CA GLY A 6 -7.87 -5.33 19.29
C GLY A 6 -6.54 -5.80 18.69
N GLN A 7 -5.96 -6.91 19.15
CA GLN A 7 -4.73 -7.44 18.58
C GLN A 7 -4.99 -8.06 17.20
N HIS A 8 -4.21 -7.60 16.21
CA HIS A 8 -4.16 -8.21 14.89
C HIS A 8 -2.78 -8.87 14.70
N VAL A 9 -2.76 -10.21 14.56
CA VAL A 9 -1.54 -10.96 14.26
C VAL A 9 -1.44 -11.15 12.75
N LEU A 10 -0.46 -10.49 12.14
CA LEU A 10 -0.15 -10.68 10.72
C LEU A 10 0.93 -11.77 10.57
N PRO A 11 0.71 -12.80 9.74
CA PRO A 11 1.77 -13.73 9.38
C PRO A 11 2.99 -13.00 8.82
N GLY A 12 4.20 -13.41 9.21
CA GLY A 12 5.43 -12.70 8.86
C GLY A 12 5.63 -12.52 7.35
N ALA A 13 5.29 -13.53 6.54
CA ALA A 13 5.37 -13.45 5.08
C ALA A 13 4.41 -12.41 4.49
N ILE A 14 3.21 -12.28 5.06
CA ILE A 14 2.24 -11.26 4.65
C ILE A 14 2.76 -9.86 5.03
N ALA A 15 3.24 -9.69 6.26
CA ALA A 15 3.81 -8.41 6.70
C ALA A 15 5.01 -7.97 5.83
N ALA A 16 5.90 -8.90 5.50
CA ALA A 16 7.05 -8.64 4.62
C ALA A 16 6.62 -8.33 3.17
N ALA A 17 5.65 -9.07 2.61
CA ALA A 17 5.13 -8.79 1.28
C ALA A 17 4.47 -7.41 1.18
N ILE A 18 3.70 -7.01 2.20
CA ILE A 18 3.12 -5.66 2.29
C ILE A 18 4.21 -4.60 2.32
N ALA A 19 5.22 -4.76 3.18
CA ALA A 19 6.32 -3.80 3.29
C ALA A 19 7.11 -3.70 1.97
N PHE A 20 7.35 -4.83 1.31
CA PHE A 20 8.06 -4.89 0.03
C PHE A 20 7.28 -4.21 -1.10
N ALA A 21 6.00 -4.51 -1.25
CA ALA A 21 5.13 -3.84 -2.22
C ALA A 21 4.99 -2.33 -1.93
N MET A 22 4.94 -1.95 -0.65
CA MET A 22 4.85 -0.54 -0.24
C MET A 22 6.12 0.24 -0.59
N GLU A 23 7.29 -0.39 -0.58
CA GLU A 23 8.54 0.26 -0.97
C GLU A 23 8.60 0.55 -2.49
N ASP A 24 7.97 -0.28 -3.32
CA ASP A 24 7.79 0.03 -4.75
C ASP A 24 6.69 1.08 -4.99
N PHE A 25 5.56 0.95 -4.28
CA PHE A 25 4.41 1.82 -4.44
C PHE A 25 4.66 3.26 -3.97
N LEU A 26 5.17 3.42 -2.74
CA LEU A 26 5.46 4.71 -2.10
C LEU A 26 6.72 4.60 -1.23
N PRO A 27 7.93 4.69 -1.83
CA PRO A 27 9.21 4.53 -1.13
C PRO A 27 9.37 5.45 0.09
N LEU A 28 10.08 4.99 1.13
CA LEU A 28 10.31 5.81 2.32
C LEU A 28 11.15 7.04 1.96
N GLY A 29 10.68 8.22 2.37
CA GLY A 29 11.38 9.48 2.10
C GLY A 29 11.21 10.00 0.67
N ALA A 30 10.36 9.38 -0.15
CA ALA A 30 9.93 9.95 -1.42
C ALA A 30 9.29 11.33 -1.15
N LYS A 31 9.80 12.37 -1.82
CA LYS A 31 9.28 13.73 -1.70
C LYS A 31 8.29 14.00 -2.82
N PRO A 32 7.17 14.69 -2.53
CA PRO A 32 6.31 15.23 -3.58
C PRO A 32 7.12 16.05 -4.57
N ARG A 33 6.73 16.03 -5.84
CA ARG A 33 7.35 16.87 -6.86
C ARG A 33 7.19 18.34 -6.49
N ARG A 34 8.14 19.19 -6.92
CA ARG A 34 8.02 20.63 -6.71
C ARG A 34 6.73 21.13 -7.39
N GLY A 35 5.90 21.85 -6.65
CA GLY A 35 4.61 22.33 -7.13
C GLY A 35 3.47 21.31 -7.03
N ALA A 36 3.67 20.19 -6.31
CA ALA A 36 2.59 19.25 -6.01
C ALA A 36 1.42 19.97 -5.32
N THR A 37 0.22 19.68 -5.80
CA THR A 37 -1.04 20.12 -5.20
C THR A 37 -1.21 19.53 -3.79
N PRO A 38 -2.02 20.16 -2.92
CA PRO A 38 -2.37 19.58 -1.63
C PRO A 38 -2.83 18.11 -1.70
N THR A 39 -3.65 17.75 -2.69
CA THR A 39 -4.08 16.37 -2.90
C THR A 39 -2.93 15.44 -3.24
N GLU A 40 -1.98 15.83 -4.10
CA GLU A 40 -0.81 15.02 -4.43
C GLU A 40 0.14 14.84 -3.23
N VAL A 41 0.29 15.87 -2.39
CA VAL A 41 1.05 15.76 -1.14
C VAL A 41 0.38 14.77 -0.19
N CYS A 42 -0.95 14.81 -0.08
CA CYS A 42 -1.70 13.83 0.70
C CYS A 42 -1.61 12.41 0.11
N ALA A 43 -1.68 12.26 -1.22
CA ALA A 43 -1.49 11.00 -1.94
C ALA A 43 -0.10 10.39 -1.73
N SER A 44 0.92 11.20 -1.43
CA SER A 44 2.27 10.69 -1.16
C SER A 44 2.43 10.04 0.22
N GLN A 45 1.40 10.09 1.07
CA GLN A 45 1.44 9.53 2.42
C GLN A 45 0.98 8.08 2.44
N ARG A 46 1.77 7.18 3.05
CA ARG A 46 1.45 5.74 3.07
C ARG A 46 0.10 5.43 3.75
N GLN A 47 -0.28 6.19 4.80
CA GLN A 47 -1.55 6.05 5.52
C GLN A 47 -2.79 6.53 4.76
N THR A 48 -2.62 7.09 3.56
CA THR A 48 -3.73 7.44 2.66
C THR A 48 -4.41 6.19 2.11
N TYR A 49 -3.71 5.05 2.09
CA TYR A 49 -4.16 3.82 1.45
C TYR A 49 -4.48 2.73 2.48
N ASP A 50 -5.62 2.08 2.30
CA ASP A 50 -5.89 0.79 2.90
C ASP A 50 -5.14 -0.30 2.15
N VAL A 51 -4.71 -1.33 2.89
CA VAL A 51 -3.98 -2.47 2.35
C VAL A 51 -4.81 -3.75 2.51
N THR A 52 -5.06 -4.43 1.39
CA THR A 52 -5.63 -5.77 1.39
C THR A 52 -4.54 -6.75 0.96
N ALA A 53 -4.29 -7.79 1.76
CA ALA A 53 -3.33 -8.83 1.42
C ALA A 53 -4.00 -10.22 1.41
N VAL A 54 -3.78 -10.97 0.33
CA VAL A 54 -4.35 -12.31 0.13
C VAL A 54 -3.23 -13.29 -0.19
N PRO A 55 -3.01 -14.34 0.62
CA PRO A 55 -2.08 -15.41 0.26
C PRO A 55 -2.64 -16.21 -0.92
N GLY A 56 -1.81 -16.39 -1.94
CA GLY A 56 -2.08 -17.20 -3.12
C GLY A 56 -1.37 -18.55 -3.09
N ALA A 57 -1.42 -19.26 -4.23
CA ALA A 57 -0.64 -20.48 -4.43
C ALA A 57 0.87 -20.16 -4.59
N ASN A 58 1.72 -21.18 -4.44
CA ASN A 58 3.15 -21.12 -4.76
C ASN A 58 3.92 -19.98 -4.08
N ALA A 59 3.64 -19.75 -2.78
CA ALA A 59 4.28 -18.71 -1.99
C ALA A 59 4.08 -17.27 -2.52
N VAL A 60 3.06 -17.03 -3.34
CA VAL A 60 2.70 -15.68 -3.78
C VAL A 60 1.76 -15.03 -2.78
N VAL A 61 1.98 -13.75 -2.47
CA VAL A 61 1.03 -12.90 -1.76
C VAL A 61 0.60 -11.77 -2.68
N PHE A 62 -0.71 -11.62 -2.86
CA PHE A 62 -1.28 -10.47 -3.55
C PHE A 62 -1.46 -9.33 -2.56
N VAL A 63 -0.98 -8.13 -2.89
CA VAL A 63 -1.10 -6.93 -2.06
C VAL A 63 -1.78 -5.84 -2.88
N SER A 64 -2.88 -5.30 -2.38
CA SER A 64 -3.65 -4.24 -3.02
C SER A 64 -3.58 -2.98 -2.17
N PHE A 65 -3.30 -1.85 -2.81
CA PHE A 65 -3.37 -0.51 -2.22
C PHE A 65 -4.54 0.27 -2.82
N LEU A 66 -5.44 0.74 -1.96
CA LEU A 66 -6.58 1.57 -2.38
C LEU A 66 -6.68 2.78 -1.48
N ALA A 67 -6.85 3.97 -2.06
CA ALA A 67 -7.04 5.18 -1.27
C ALA A 67 -8.31 5.06 -0.43
N ARG A 68 -8.23 5.44 0.85
CA ARG A 68 -9.42 5.42 1.72
C ARG A 68 -10.48 6.36 1.15
N PRO A 69 -11.78 6.04 1.22
CA PRO A 69 -12.83 6.85 0.60
C PRO A 69 -12.91 8.31 1.10
N ASP A 70 -12.40 8.56 2.31
CA ASP A 70 -12.34 9.86 2.96
C ASP A 70 -10.96 10.53 2.85
N ALA A 71 -9.95 9.83 2.32
CA ALA A 71 -8.60 10.37 2.23
C ALA A 71 -8.51 11.48 1.18
N CYS A 72 -7.81 12.56 1.55
CA CYS A 72 -7.53 13.70 0.68
C CYS A 72 -8.78 14.37 0.10
N ARG A 73 -9.96 14.14 0.67
CA ARG A 73 -11.21 14.76 0.26
C ARG A 73 -11.15 16.27 0.50
N ASP A 74 -11.81 17.03 -0.38
CA ASP A 74 -11.94 18.50 -0.32
C ASP A 74 -10.60 19.26 -0.37
N MET A 75 -9.52 18.59 -0.76
CA MET A 75 -8.23 19.21 -1.01
C MET A 75 -8.13 19.68 -2.46
N GLU A 76 -7.40 20.77 -2.68
CA GLU A 76 -7.12 21.26 -4.03
C GLU A 76 -6.24 20.26 -4.79
N GLY A 77 -6.68 19.89 -6.00
CA GLY A 77 -5.97 18.96 -6.89
C GLY A 77 -6.90 17.91 -7.51
N PRO A 78 -6.34 16.99 -8.31
CA PRO A 78 -7.11 15.89 -8.90
C PRO A 78 -7.55 14.88 -7.83
N SER A 79 -8.77 14.33 -7.98
CA SER A 79 -9.24 13.25 -7.12
C SER A 79 -8.35 12.00 -7.22
N LEU A 80 -8.24 11.25 -6.12
CA LEU A 80 -7.54 9.98 -6.13
C LEU A 80 -8.35 8.92 -6.89
N SER A 81 -7.64 8.00 -7.55
CA SER A 81 -8.23 6.85 -8.23
C SER A 81 -8.97 5.95 -7.25
N ASP A 82 -10.15 5.47 -7.65
CA ASP A 82 -10.92 4.41 -6.97
C ASP A 82 -10.52 3.00 -7.43
N VAL A 83 -9.61 2.91 -8.41
CA VAL A 83 -9.03 1.65 -8.88
C VAL A 83 -7.82 1.30 -8.01
N PRO A 84 -7.78 0.11 -7.39
CA PRO A 84 -6.66 -0.32 -6.57
C PRO A 84 -5.41 -0.64 -7.41
N VAL A 85 -4.23 -0.38 -6.84
CA VAL A 85 -2.97 -0.89 -7.37
C VAL A 85 -2.69 -2.25 -6.76
N VAL A 86 -2.56 -3.30 -7.58
CA VAL A 86 -2.38 -4.67 -7.12
C VAL A 86 -1.01 -5.21 -7.50
N TYR A 87 -0.30 -5.74 -6.51
CA TYR A 87 1.00 -6.38 -6.61
C TYR A 87 0.85 -7.89 -6.44
N ALA A 88 1.61 -8.67 -7.19
CA ALA A 88 1.88 -10.08 -6.90
C ALA A 88 3.32 -10.24 -6.42
N VAL A 89 3.52 -10.61 -5.15
CA VAL A 89 4.85 -10.77 -4.54
C VAL A 89 5.15 -12.25 -4.35
N ASP A 90 6.21 -12.76 -4.96
CA ASP A 90 6.75 -14.07 -4.62
C ASP A 90 7.54 -13.98 -3.31
N THR A 91 7.07 -14.66 -2.26
CA THR A 91 7.70 -14.66 -0.94
C THR A 91 8.77 -15.76 -0.77
N ALA A 92 8.94 -16.65 -1.74
CA ALA A 92 10.04 -17.59 -1.76
C ALA A 92 11.34 -16.93 -2.27
N THR A 93 11.23 -16.08 -3.30
CA THR A 93 12.39 -15.40 -3.92
C THR A 93 12.44 -13.90 -3.68
N TRP A 94 11.40 -13.31 -3.06
CA TRP A 94 11.27 -11.88 -2.76
C TRP A 94 11.38 -10.99 -3.99
N VAL A 95 10.57 -11.29 -5.00
CA VAL A 95 10.43 -10.50 -6.24
C VAL A 95 8.97 -10.10 -6.48
N ILE A 96 8.78 -8.95 -7.14
CA ILE A 96 7.48 -8.52 -7.64
C ILE A 96 7.29 -9.17 -9.01
N LEU A 97 6.29 -10.05 -9.13
CA LEU A 97 5.96 -10.76 -10.37
C LEU A 97 5.14 -9.89 -11.31
N SER A 98 4.26 -9.05 -10.76
CA SER A 98 3.42 -8.14 -11.54
C SER A 98 2.93 -6.96 -10.71
N VAL A 99 2.58 -5.89 -11.42
CA VAL A 99 1.90 -4.71 -10.90
C VAL A 99 0.76 -4.34 -11.83
N GLN A 100 -0.47 -4.26 -11.31
CA GLN A 100 -1.66 -3.80 -12.01
C GLN A 100 -2.05 -2.43 -11.45
N LYS A 101 -2.21 -1.43 -12.33
CA LYS A 101 -2.52 -0.04 -12.01
C LYS A 101 -3.67 0.45 -12.88
#